data_AF-A0A0D7P741-F1
#
_entry.id   AF-A0A0D7P741-F1
#
_cell.length_a   1.000
_cell.length_b   1.000
_cell.length_c   1.000
_cell.angle_alpha   90.00
_cell.angle_beta   90.00
_cell.angle_gamma   90.00
#
_symmetry.space_group_name_H-M   'P 1'
#
loop_
_entity.id
_entity.type
_entity.pdbx_description
1 polymer ?
#
loop_
_entity_poly.entity_id
_entity_poly.type
_entity_poly.pdbx_seq_one_letter_code
_entity_poly.pdbx_strand_id
1 'polypeptide(L)'
;MAGCASSANLPPAYHPPRPPSAKAVQEGVKKATAEAKLTGSLAASAVRHTDHGPGSYFVCLRQTGPSAGGRPAYSVFFDNDDYKGIQSSVISDACEAKSLVPFK
;
A
#
# COMPACT_ATOMS: atom_id res chain seq x y z
N MET A 1 -24.51 9.54 -50.32
CA MET A 1 -23.97 10.62 -49.47
C MET A 1 -23.25 9.97 -48.30
N ALA A 2 -21.95 10.23 -48.19
CA ALA A 2 -21.13 9.83 -47.05
C ALA A 2 -21.31 10.83 -45.90
N GLY A 3 -21.15 10.35 -44.66
CA GLY A 3 -21.13 11.18 -43.45
C GLY A 3 -20.85 10.31 -42.23
N CYS A 4 -19.57 9.99 -42.00
CA CYS A 4 -19.10 9.30 -40.80
C CYS A 4 -19.28 10.22 -39.58
N ALA A 5 -20.10 9.82 -38.62
CA ALA A 5 -20.15 10.45 -37.31
C ALA A 5 -18.93 9.99 -36.50
N SER A 6 -17.86 10.78 -36.49
CA SER A 6 -16.75 10.59 -35.56
C SER A 6 -17.17 11.07 -34.18
N SER A 7 -17.74 10.18 -33.38
CA SER A 7 -17.88 10.39 -31.95
C SER A 7 -16.46 10.50 -31.37
N ALA A 8 -16.00 11.72 -31.10
CA ALA A 8 -14.74 11.95 -30.40
C ALA A 8 -14.90 11.50 -28.95
N ASN A 9 -14.74 10.20 -28.72
CA ASN A 9 -14.61 9.64 -27.39
C ASN A 9 -13.18 9.96 -26.93
N LEU A 10 -12.97 11.18 -26.42
CA LEU A 10 -11.69 11.57 -25.86
C LEU A 10 -11.35 10.58 -24.74
N PRO A 11 -10.16 9.96 -24.76
CA PRO A 11 -9.77 9.09 -23.66
C PRO A 11 -9.79 9.91 -22.36
N PRO A 12 -10.24 9.32 -21.24
CA PRO A 12 -10.19 10.01 -19.96
C PRO A 12 -8.76 10.51 -19.72
N ALA A 13 -8.63 11.77 -19.31
CA ALA A 13 -7.33 12.35 -18.99
C ALA A 13 -6.65 11.48 -17.94
N TYR A 14 -5.43 11.02 -18.23
CA TYR A 14 -4.66 10.21 -17.29
C TYR A 14 -4.27 11.10 -16.10
N HIS A 15 -4.73 10.72 -14.90
CA HIS A 15 -4.33 11.34 -13.64
C HIS A 15 -3.42 10.36 -12.90
N PRO A 16 -2.12 10.68 -12.74
CA PRO A 16 -1.22 9.85 -11.95
C PRO A 16 -1.77 9.68 -10.52
N PRO A 17 -1.72 8.47 -9.95
CA PRO A 17 -2.11 8.25 -8.57
C PRO A 17 -1.27 9.12 -7.62
N ARG A 18 -1.94 9.73 -6.63
CA ARG A 18 -1.30 10.55 -5.60
C ARG A 18 -0.96 9.69 -4.36
N PRO A 19 -0.01 10.11 -3.52
CA PRO A 19 0.26 9.42 -2.26
C PRO A 19 -0.98 9.43 -1.35
N PRO A 20 -1.23 8.36 -0.56
CA PRO A 20 -2.28 8.35 0.45
C PRO A 20 -2.06 9.43 1.52
N SER A 21 -3.15 9.96 2.05
CA SER A 21 -3.15 10.79 3.24
C SER A 21 -2.76 9.99 4.47
N ALA A 22 -2.27 10.67 5.52
CA ALA A 22 -1.93 10.03 6.79
C ALA A 22 -3.12 9.26 7.40
N LYS A 23 -4.34 9.80 7.25
CA LYS A 23 -5.58 9.13 7.69
C LYS A 23 -5.82 7.84 6.91
N ALA A 24 -5.70 7.86 5.59
CA ALA A 24 -5.87 6.67 4.76
C ALA A 24 -4.83 5.59 5.09
N VAL A 25 -3.57 5.99 5.35
CA VAL A 25 -2.53 5.06 5.83
C VAL A 25 -2.93 4.43 7.16
N GLN A 26 -3.42 5.21 8.13
CA GLN A 26 -3.89 4.67 9.41
C GLN A 26 -5.04 3.68 9.25
N GLU A 27 -6.05 4.01 8.45
CA GLU A 27 -7.20 3.14 8.21
C GLU A 27 -6.80 1.88 7.43
N GLY A 28 -5.96 2.01 6.41
CA GLY A 28 -5.45 0.89 5.63
C GLY A 28 -4.56 -0.05 6.45
N VAL A 29 -3.67 0.48 7.29
CA VAL A 29 -2.84 -0.34 8.18
C VAL A 29 -3.70 -1.10 9.19
N LYS A 30 -4.77 -0.48 9.72
CA LYS A 30 -5.74 -1.18 10.60
C LYS A 30 -6.43 -2.35 9.88
N LYS A 31 -6.90 -2.13 8.65
CA LYS A 31 -7.49 -3.19 7.82
C LYS A 31 -6.49 -4.31 7.54
N ALA A 32 -5.29 -3.95 7.09
CA ALA A 32 -4.21 -4.88 6.80
C ALA A 32 -3.81 -5.72 8.02
N THR A 33 -3.73 -5.09 9.20
CA THR A 33 -3.46 -5.77 10.48
C THR A 33 -4.54 -6.81 10.79
N ALA A 34 -5.82 -6.46 10.58
CA ALA A 34 -6.93 -7.38 10.79
C ALA A 34 -6.91 -8.55 9.77
N GLU A 35 -6.66 -8.25 8.49
CA GLU A 35 -6.59 -9.24 7.41
C GLU A 35 -5.43 -10.23 7.62
N ALA A 36 -4.24 -9.72 7.98
CA ALA A 36 -3.06 -10.52 8.26
C ALA A 36 -3.02 -11.09 9.69
N LYS A 37 -4.07 -10.84 10.51
CA LYS A 37 -4.19 -11.27 11.92
C LYS A 37 -2.96 -10.93 12.76
N LEU A 38 -2.40 -9.74 12.52
CA LEU A 38 -1.26 -9.24 13.27
C LEU A 38 -1.73 -8.76 14.64
N THR A 39 -0.95 -9.07 15.66
CA THR A 39 -1.32 -8.78 17.05
C THR A 39 -0.18 -8.08 17.78
N GLY A 40 -0.52 -7.17 18.70
CA GLY A 40 0.49 -6.42 19.47
C GLY A 40 1.01 -5.17 18.76
N SER A 41 2.21 -4.73 19.14
CA SER A 41 2.79 -3.49 18.65
C SER A 41 3.21 -3.61 17.18
N LEU A 42 2.96 -2.57 16.40
CA LEU A 42 3.30 -2.52 14.97
C LEU A 42 4.34 -1.43 14.73
N ALA A 43 5.16 -1.62 13.71
CA ALA A 43 6.00 -0.58 13.15
C ALA A 43 5.74 -0.50 11.64
N ALA A 44 5.69 0.72 11.12
CA ALA A 44 5.47 0.96 9.70
C ALA A 44 6.55 1.85 9.11
N SER A 45 6.76 1.77 7.79
CA SER A 45 7.62 2.70 7.07
C SER A 45 6.85 3.96 6.66
N ALA A 46 7.58 4.97 6.18
CA ALA A 46 6.98 6.03 5.37
C ALA A 46 6.36 5.47 4.08
N VAL A 47 5.40 6.22 3.53
CA VAL A 47 4.75 5.95 2.23
C VAL A 47 5.78 6.04 1.11
N ARG A 48 5.73 5.07 0.19
CA ARG A 48 6.62 5.00 -0.97
C ARG A 48 5.85 4.66 -2.23
N HIS A 49 6.32 5.15 -3.36
CA HIS A 49 5.86 4.69 -4.67
C HIS A 49 6.36 3.28 -4.97
N THR A 50 5.59 2.52 -5.73
CA THR A 50 5.95 1.20 -6.25
C THR A 50 5.25 0.97 -7.59
N ASP A 51 5.97 0.40 -8.55
CA ASP A 51 5.41 -0.10 -9.81
C ASP A 51 5.00 -1.58 -9.69
N HIS A 52 5.12 -2.15 -8.48
CA HIS A 52 4.81 -3.53 -8.16
C HIS A 52 3.71 -3.64 -7.13
N GLY A 53 2.86 -4.65 -7.29
CA GLY A 53 1.75 -4.96 -6.37
C GLY A 53 0.42 -4.38 -6.83
N PRO A 54 -0.63 -4.48 -6.00
CA PRO A 54 -2.00 -4.09 -6.35
C PRO A 54 -2.27 -2.58 -6.26
N GLY A 55 -1.27 -1.76 -5.93
CA GLY A 55 -1.40 -0.30 -5.85
C GLY A 55 -0.06 0.40 -6.11
N SER A 56 -0.14 1.69 -6.41
CA SER A 56 0.98 2.54 -6.84
C SER A 56 1.80 3.08 -5.66
N TYR A 57 1.25 3.00 -4.45
CA TYR A 57 1.93 3.35 -3.22
C TYR A 57 1.85 2.21 -2.21
N PHE A 58 2.85 2.11 -1.34
CA PHE A 58 2.84 1.15 -0.25
C PHE A 58 3.53 1.68 1.02
N VAL A 59 3.17 1.07 2.15
CA VAL A 59 3.96 1.12 3.40
C VAL A 59 4.36 -0.29 3.80
N CYS A 60 5.56 -0.42 4.34
CA CYS A 60 5.97 -1.64 5.02
C CYS A 60 5.35 -1.67 6.41
N LEU A 61 4.90 -2.84 6.85
CA LEU A 61 4.29 -3.11 8.15
C LEU A 61 4.95 -4.33 8.77
N ARG A 62 5.33 -4.23 10.05
CA ARG A 62 5.91 -5.35 10.79
C ARG A 62 5.38 -5.37 12.22
N GLN A 63 5.17 -6.57 12.74
CA GLN A 63 4.92 -6.76 14.16
C GLN A 63 6.22 -6.57 14.96
N THR A 64 6.14 -5.87 16.09
CA THR A 64 7.25 -5.56 17.00
C THR A 64 6.93 -6.07 18.41
N GLY A 65 7.97 -6.37 19.20
CA GLY A 65 7.85 -6.89 20.56
C GLY A 65 8.61 -8.20 20.80
N PRO A 66 8.53 -8.79 22.02
CA PRO A 66 9.31 -9.97 22.42
C PRO A 66 9.08 -11.19 21.51
N SER A 67 7.89 -11.29 20.91
CA SER A 67 7.48 -12.36 19.98
C SER A 67 7.67 -12.00 18.51
N ALA A 68 8.40 -10.92 18.20
CA ALA A 68 8.64 -10.45 16.83
C ALA A 68 9.81 -11.16 16.13
N GLY A 69 10.60 -11.96 16.86
CA GLY A 69 11.68 -12.76 16.29
C GLY A 69 11.17 -13.66 15.16
N GLY A 70 11.57 -13.36 13.92
CA GLY A 70 11.22 -14.15 12.74
C GLY A 70 9.86 -13.87 12.08
N ARG A 71 9.10 -12.84 12.49
CA ARG A 71 7.82 -12.53 11.83
C ARG A 71 8.01 -11.82 10.49
N PRO A 72 7.25 -12.20 9.44
CA PRO A 72 7.37 -11.62 8.12
C PRO A 72 7.00 -10.13 8.13
N ALA A 73 7.70 -9.34 7.32
CA ALA A 73 7.25 -8.00 6.96
C ALA A 73 6.09 -8.10 5.95
N TYR A 74 5.24 -7.09 5.93
CA TYR A 74 4.10 -6.97 5.03
C TYR A 74 4.14 -5.65 4.28
N SER A 75 3.67 -5.66 3.04
CA SER A 75 3.49 -4.48 2.20
C SER A 75 1.99 -4.17 2.13
N VAL A 76 1.61 -2.98 2.56
CA VAL A 76 0.22 -2.49 2.53
C VAL A 76 0.11 -1.49 1.38
N PHE A 77 -0.74 -1.77 0.40
CA PHE A 77 -0.82 -1.04 -0.87
C PHE A 77 -2.00 -0.07 -0.94
N PHE A 78 -1.80 1.03 -1.66
CA PHE A 78 -2.75 2.12 -1.83
C PHE A 78 -2.70 2.68 -3.25
N ASP A 79 -3.83 3.15 -3.75
CA ASP A 79 -3.88 4.18 -4.80
C ASP A 79 -4.66 5.37 -4.25
N ASN A 80 -4.05 6.55 -4.23
CA ASN A 80 -4.66 7.70 -3.55
C ASN A 80 -4.98 7.32 -2.09
N ASP A 81 -6.20 7.58 -1.61
CA ASP A 81 -6.65 7.19 -0.27
C ASP A 81 -7.29 5.78 -0.21
N ASP A 82 -7.29 5.04 -1.32
CA ASP A 82 -7.94 3.74 -1.41
C ASP A 82 -6.97 2.61 -1.03
N TYR A 83 -7.31 1.87 0.02
CA TYR A 83 -6.63 0.61 0.37
C TYR A 83 -6.82 -0.43 -0.75
N LYS A 84 -5.72 -1.02 -1.21
CA LYS A 84 -5.72 -2.02 -2.30
C LYS A 84 -5.40 -3.43 -1.84
N GLY A 85 -4.80 -3.60 -0.66
CA GLY A 85 -4.52 -4.92 -0.11
C GLY A 85 -3.23 -4.97 0.71
N ILE A 86 -3.00 -6.14 1.30
CA ILE A 86 -1.78 -6.50 2.02
C ILE A 86 -1.14 -7.73 1.37
N GLN A 87 0.18 -7.73 1.25
CA GLN A 87 0.96 -8.90 0.84
C GLN A 87 2.18 -9.11 1.72
N SER A 88 2.61 -10.35 1.88
CA SER A 88 3.85 -10.67 2.61
C SER A 88 5.07 -10.15 1.83
N SER A 89 5.90 -9.33 2.47
CA SER A 89 7.10 -8.73 1.87
C SER A 89 8.29 -9.69 1.80
N VAL A 90 8.15 -10.97 2.12
CA VAL A 90 9.20 -11.98 1.88
C VAL A 90 9.53 -12.08 0.37
N ILE A 91 8.62 -11.59 -0.50
CA ILE A 91 8.83 -11.46 -1.94
C ILE A 91 9.44 -10.09 -2.30
N SER A 92 9.39 -9.11 -1.38
CA SER A 92 9.84 -7.73 -1.58
C SER A 92 10.84 -7.32 -0.48
N ASP A 93 12.11 -7.66 -0.72
CA ASP A 93 13.30 -7.33 0.08
C ASP A 93 13.32 -5.87 0.60
N ALA A 94 12.65 -4.99 -0.12
CA ALA A 94 12.44 -3.57 0.19
C ALA A 94 11.86 -3.26 1.59
N CYS A 95 11.16 -4.20 2.24
CA CYS A 95 10.64 -3.99 3.60
C CYS A 95 11.51 -4.56 4.71
N GLU A 96 12.36 -5.56 4.44
CA GLU A 96 13.23 -6.15 5.47
C GLU A 96 14.43 -5.26 5.80
N ALA A 97 14.96 -4.55 4.81
CA ALA A 97 16.09 -3.65 4.98
C ALA A 97 15.72 -2.23 5.47
N LYS A 98 14.44 -1.94 5.73
CA LYS A 98 13.97 -0.56 5.95
C LYS A 98 13.92 -0.17 7.43
N SER A 99 14.25 1.09 7.70
CA SER A 99 13.99 1.76 8.98
C SER A 99 12.48 1.89 9.21
N LEU A 100 11.94 1.06 10.09
CA LEU A 100 10.54 1.09 10.52
C LEU A 100 10.40 1.96 11.77
N VAL A 101 9.35 2.77 11.83
CA VAL A 101 9.02 3.56 13.02
C VAL A 101 7.81 2.97 13.72
N PRO A 102 7.72 3.02 15.06
CA PRO A 102 6.54 2.56 15.79
C PRO A 102 5.27 3.21 15.24
N PHE A 103 4.30 2.38 14.90
CA PHE A 103 3.01 2.83 14.39
C PHE A 103 2.07 3.05 15.58
N LYS A 104 1.61 4.30 15.75
CA LYS A 104 0.68 4.70 16.80
C LYS A 104 -0.74 4.83 16.28
#